data_AF-H7CD45-F1
#
_entry.id   AF-H7CD45-F1
#
_cell.length_a   1.000
_cell.length_b   1.000
_cell.length_c   1.000
_cell.angle_alpha   90.00
_cell.angle_beta   90.00
_cell.angle_gamma   90.00
#
_symmetry.space_group_name_H-M   'P 1'
#
loop_
_entity.id
_entity.type
_entity.pdbx_description
1 polymer ?
#
loop_
_entity_poly.entity_id
_entity_poly.type
_entity_poly.pdbx_seq_one_letter_code
_entity_poly.pdbx_strand_id
1 'polypeptide(L)'
;KVNEMIIGGGMAFTFLKVLNNMEIGNSLYDEEGAGIVKDLMAKAEKNNVKITLPVDFVTADKFDEHAATGTAKVSDGIPAGWMGLDCGPESSKAYAAAVE
;
A
#
# COMPACT_ATOMS: atom_id res chain seq x y z
N LYS A 1 -19.37 3.34 9.83
CA LYS A 1 -19.69 3.29 8.38
C LYS A 1 -19.00 4.48 7.73
N VAL A 2 -18.45 4.32 6.52
CA VAL A 2 -17.69 5.36 5.82
C VAL A 2 -18.06 5.35 4.33
N ASN A 3 -17.81 6.46 3.64
CA ASN A 3 -17.97 6.58 2.18
C ASN A 3 -16.64 6.37 1.44
N GLU A 4 -15.54 6.77 2.06
CA GLU A 4 -14.19 6.56 1.55
C GLU A 4 -13.33 5.92 2.64
N MET A 5 -12.33 5.14 2.23
CA MET A 5 -11.33 4.54 3.12
C MET A 5 -9.96 4.58 2.45
N ILE A 6 -9.01 5.23 3.11
CA ILE A 6 -7.60 5.16 2.76
C ILE A 6 -6.98 3.96 3.46
N ILE A 7 -6.29 3.10 2.71
CA ILE A 7 -5.50 1.99 3.26
C ILE A 7 -4.04 2.31 2.96
N GLY A 8 -3.34 2.84 3.96
CA GLY A 8 -1.92 3.22 3.86
C GLY A 8 -1.02 2.40 4.80
N GLY A 9 0.24 2.81 4.92
CA GLY A 9 1.24 2.18 5.78
C GLY A 9 1.47 0.69 5.43
N GLY A 10 1.91 -0.09 6.42
CA GLY A 10 2.25 -1.50 6.23
C GLY A 10 1.10 -2.38 5.72
N MET A 11 -0.15 -2.04 6.06
CA MET A 11 -1.33 -2.80 5.61
C MET A 11 -1.53 -2.74 4.09
N ALA A 12 -1.13 -1.64 3.44
CA ALA A 12 -1.31 -1.46 2.01
C ALA A 12 -0.58 -2.51 1.19
N PHE A 13 0.57 -3.01 1.66
CA PHE A 13 1.37 -3.99 0.93
C PHE A 13 0.67 -5.35 0.80
N THR A 14 -0.09 -5.78 1.81
CA THR A 14 -0.92 -7.00 1.70
C THR A 14 -1.97 -6.83 0.60
N PHE A 15 -2.63 -5.68 0.53
CA PHE A 15 -3.61 -5.39 -0.52
C PHE A 15 -2.97 -5.34 -1.91
N LEU A 16 -1.87 -4.61 -2.06
CA LEU A 16 -1.18 -4.45 -3.34
C LEU A 16 -0.57 -5.77 -3.85
N LYS A 17 -0.03 -6.60 -2.95
CA LYS A 17 0.46 -7.92 -3.31
C LYS A 17 -0.67 -8.83 -3.82
N VAL A 18 -1.84 -8.82 -3.18
CA VAL A 18 -2.96 -9.67 -3.57
C VAL A 18 -3.71 -9.16 -4.82
N LEU A 19 -3.89 -7.85 -4.94
CA LEU A 19 -4.69 -7.24 -6.01
C LEU A 19 -3.89 -6.96 -7.28
N ASN A 20 -2.62 -6.55 -7.13
CA ASN A 20 -1.78 -6.11 -8.24
C ASN A 20 -0.64 -7.10 -8.53
N ASN A 21 -0.52 -8.18 -7.75
CA ASN A 21 0.63 -9.09 -7.80
C ASN A 21 1.97 -8.33 -7.70
N MET A 22 1.97 -7.26 -6.89
CA MET A 22 3.11 -6.36 -6.73
C MET A 22 4.19 -7.05 -5.89
N GLU A 23 5.44 -6.97 -6.34
CA GLU A 23 6.60 -7.29 -5.50
C GLU A 23 6.73 -6.25 -4.37
N ILE A 24 6.82 -6.71 -3.13
CA ILE A 24 6.84 -5.82 -1.94
C ILE A 24 8.18 -5.85 -1.18
N GLY A 25 9.17 -6.59 -1.68
CA GLY A 25 10.43 -6.84 -0.99
C GLY A 25 10.19 -7.39 0.43
N ASN A 26 10.80 -6.74 1.41
CA ASN A 26 10.70 -7.05 2.84
C ASN A 26 9.62 -6.21 3.56
N SER A 27 8.74 -5.53 2.83
CA SER A 27 7.63 -4.78 3.44
C SER A 27 6.69 -5.71 4.20
N LEU A 28 5.97 -5.15 5.18
CA LEU A 28 5.06 -5.93 6.03
C LEU A 28 4.02 -6.66 5.18
N TYR A 29 3.84 -7.94 5.46
CA TYR A 29 2.88 -8.80 4.79
C TYR A 29 2.14 -9.63 5.84
N ASP A 30 0.81 -9.61 5.75
CA ASP A 30 -0.07 -10.41 6.57
C ASP A 30 -0.69 -11.52 5.73
N GLU A 31 -0.21 -12.75 5.93
CA GLU A 31 -0.65 -13.92 5.18
C GLU A 31 -2.11 -14.31 5.50
N GLU A 32 -2.54 -14.14 6.75
CA GLU A 32 -3.92 -14.40 7.15
C GLU A 32 -4.86 -13.36 6.52
N GLY A 33 -4.50 -12.08 6.62
CA GLY A 33 -5.23 -10.97 6.00
C GLY A 33 -5.31 -11.06 4.47
N ALA A 34 -4.28 -11.59 3.81
CA ALA A 34 -4.27 -11.76 2.36
C ALA A 34 -5.45 -12.59 1.83
N GLY A 35 -5.91 -13.59 2.62
CA GLY A 35 -7.05 -14.44 2.27
C GLY A 35 -8.37 -13.68 2.14
N ILE A 36 -8.54 -12.56 2.85
CA ILE A 36 -9.80 -11.80 2.89
C ILE A 36 -9.79 -10.51 2.06
N VAL A 37 -8.64 -10.13 1.48
CA VAL A 37 -8.51 -8.87 0.73
C VAL A 37 -9.55 -8.75 -0.39
N LYS A 38 -9.74 -9.80 -1.19
CA LYS A 38 -10.67 -9.78 -2.33
C LYS A 38 -12.13 -9.62 -1.86
N ASP A 39 -12.49 -10.28 -0.77
CA ASP A 39 -13.83 -10.19 -0.17
C ASP A 39 -14.09 -8.79 0.40
N LEU A 40 -13.07 -8.16 1.01
CA LEU A 40 -13.15 -6.79 1.50
C LEU A 40 -13.34 -5.79 0.36
N MET A 41 -12.61 -5.94 -0.75
CA MET A 41 -12.77 -5.10 -1.93
C MET A 41 -14.17 -5.27 -2.56
N ALA A 42 -14.66 -6.50 -2.69
CA ALA A 42 -16.01 -6.77 -3.19
C ALA A 42 -17.09 -6.19 -2.26
N LYS A 43 -16.88 -6.24 -0.94
CA LYS A 43 -17.78 -5.62 0.04
C LYS A 43 -17.74 -4.09 -0.03
N ALA A 44 -16.58 -3.49 -0.28
CA ALA A 44 -16.44 -2.06 -0.47
C ALA A 44 -17.20 -1.60 -1.72
N GLU A 45 -17.00 -2.29 -2.84
CA GLU A 45 -17.72 -2.04 -4.10
C GLU A 45 -19.25 -2.16 -3.91
N LYS A 46 -19.72 -3.25 -3.29
CA LYS A 46 -21.15 -3.45 -2.99
C LYS A 46 -21.75 -2.32 -2.15
N ASN A 47 -20.96 -1.73 -1.26
CA ASN A 47 -21.40 -0.66 -0.37
C ASN A 47 -21.11 0.74 -0.93
N ASN A 48 -20.63 0.86 -2.17
CA ASN A 48 -20.17 2.11 -2.79
C ASN A 48 -19.14 2.85 -1.91
N VAL A 49 -18.23 2.10 -1.30
CA VAL A 49 -17.12 2.65 -0.53
C VAL A 49 -15.90 2.76 -1.45
N LYS A 50 -15.38 3.98 -1.62
CA LYS A 50 -14.17 4.21 -2.39
C LYS A 50 -12.95 3.83 -1.56
N ILE A 51 -12.14 2.90 -2.07
CA ILE A 51 -10.88 2.49 -1.46
C ILE A 51 -9.73 3.19 -2.17
N THR A 52 -8.89 3.90 -1.42
CA THR A 52 -7.71 4.58 -1.94
C THR A 52 -6.45 3.91 -1.38
N LEU A 53 -5.69 3.27 -2.27
CA LEU A 53 -4.41 2.62 -1.97
C LEU A 53 -3.25 3.52 -2.45
N PRO A 54 -2.04 3.40 -1.87
CA PRO A 54 -0.86 4.11 -2.35
C PRO A 54 -0.44 3.58 -3.71
N VAL A 55 0.15 4.47 -4.52
CA VAL A 55 0.63 4.20 -5.88
C VAL A 55 2.16 4.29 -6.00
N ASP A 56 2.80 4.89 -5.01
CA ASP A 56 4.25 5.09 -4.90
C ASP A 56 4.70 5.09 -3.43
N PHE A 57 5.99 4.82 -3.21
CA PHE A 57 6.57 4.56 -1.90
C PHE A 57 7.95 5.17 -1.77
N VAL A 58 8.30 5.58 -0.56
CA VAL A 58 9.69 5.74 -0.12
C VAL A 58 10.15 4.41 0.44
N THR A 59 11.24 3.88 -0.12
CA THR A 59 11.80 2.59 0.27
C THR A 59 13.08 2.76 1.08
N ALA A 60 13.39 1.76 1.90
CA ALA A 60 14.61 1.67 2.68
C ALA A 60 15.20 0.25 2.60
N ASP A 61 16.52 0.11 2.69
CA ASP A 61 17.20 -1.18 2.71
C ASP A 61 17.14 -1.89 4.08
N LYS A 62 16.81 -1.15 5.14
CA LYS A 62 16.60 -1.66 6.51
C LYS A 62 15.65 -0.76 7.30
N PHE A 63 15.08 -1.28 8.39
CA PHE A 63 14.26 -0.51 9.33
C PHE A 63 15.16 0.24 10.32
N ASP A 64 15.70 1.37 9.89
CA ASP A 64 16.69 2.16 10.62
C ASP A 64 16.64 3.62 10.15
N GLU A 65 16.91 4.57 11.05
CA GLU A 65 16.91 6.01 10.72
C GLU A 65 18.01 6.37 9.69
N HIS A 66 19.08 5.57 9.62
CA HIS A 66 20.20 5.76 8.70
C HIS A 66 20.21 4.75 7.55
N ALA A 67 19.04 4.21 7.19
CA ALA A 67 18.88 3.36 6.02
C ALA A 67 19.19 4.12 4.72
N ALA A 68 19.70 3.39 3.72
CA ALA A 68 19.72 3.91 2.37
C ALA A 68 18.28 4.00 1.86
N THR A 69 17.90 5.16 1.35
CA THR A 69 16.53 5.42 0.89
C THR A 69 16.43 5.40 -0.63
N GLY A 70 15.26 5.02 -1.13
CA GLY A 70 14.92 5.02 -2.54
C GLY A 70 13.44 5.29 -2.75
N THR A 71 12.98 5.09 -3.98
CA THR A 71 11.57 5.23 -4.33
C THR A 71 11.12 4.06 -5.19
N ALA A 72 9.87 3.64 -5.03
CA ALA A 72 9.26 2.60 -5.85
C ALA A 72 7.84 2.99 -6.24
N LYS A 73 7.36 2.48 -7.37
CA LYS A 73 5.96 2.58 -7.81
C LYS A 73 5.31 1.21 -7.78
N VAL A 74 3.99 1.17 -7.72
CA VAL A 74 3.23 -0.10 -7.82
C VAL A 74 3.57 -0.84 -9.12
N SER A 75 3.80 -0.13 -10.23
CA SER A 75 4.17 -0.73 -11.52
C SER A 75 5.52 -1.44 -11.51
N ASP A 76 6.45 -0.96 -10.68
CA ASP A 76 7.85 -1.39 -10.69
C ASP A 76 8.11 -2.42 -9.57
N GLY A 77 7.28 -2.40 -8.52
CA GLY A 77 7.49 -3.18 -7.32
C GLY A 77 8.59 -2.62 -6.43
N ILE A 78 8.71 -3.18 -5.23
CA ILE A 78 9.79 -2.90 -4.29
C ILE A 78 10.87 -3.97 -4.46
N PRO A 79 12.15 -3.60 -4.65
CA PRO A 79 13.23 -4.56 -4.80
C PRO A 79 13.37 -5.51 -3.61
N ALA A 80 13.85 -6.73 -3.86
CA ALA A 80 14.19 -7.67 -2.80
C ALA A 80 15.22 -7.06 -1.82
N GLY A 81 15.03 -7.29 -0.52
CA GLY A 81 15.86 -6.69 0.53
C GLY A 81 15.43 -5.28 0.96
N TRP A 82 14.61 -4.59 0.16
CA TRP A 82 14.08 -3.27 0.48
C TRP A 82 12.66 -3.35 1.04
N MET A 83 12.22 -2.33 1.77
CA MET A 83 10.88 -2.22 2.32
C MET A 83 10.32 -0.81 2.15
N GLY A 84 9.02 -0.69 1.91
CA GLY A 84 8.34 0.60 1.86
C GLY A 84 8.02 1.09 3.27
N LEU A 85 8.55 2.25 3.65
CA LEU A 85 8.38 2.82 5.00
C LEU A 85 7.54 4.10 5.01
N ASP A 86 7.32 4.69 3.84
CA ASP A 86 6.39 5.81 3.68
C ASP A 86 5.73 5.77 2.29
N CYS A 87 4.62 6.47 2.14
CA CYS A 87 3.99 6.71 0.85
C CYS A 87 4.77 7.79 0.07
N GLY A 88 4.72 7.71 -1.26
CA GLY A 88 5.32 8.71 -2.12
C GLY A 88 4.44 9.96 -2.35
N PRO A 89 4.94 10.92 -3.13
CA PRO A 89 4.23 12.17 -3.40
C PRO A 89 2.92 11.99 -4.15
N GLU A 90 2.81 11.02 -5.07
CA GLU A 90 1.57 10.79 -5.81
C GLU A 90 0.48 10.18 -4.92
N SER A 91 0.87 9.27 -4.02
CA SER A 91 -0.01 8.72 -2.99
C SER A 91 -0.50 9.81 -2.03
N SER A 92 0.42 10.68 -1.57
CA SER A 92 0.07 11.81 -0.70
C SER A 92 -0.95 12.74 -1.36
N LYS A 93 -0.81 13.01 -2.65
CA LYS A 93 -1.77 13.81 -3.43
C LYS A 93 -3.13 13.13 -3.52
N ALA A 94 -3.16 11.82 -3.78
CA ALA A 94 -4.41 11.05 -3.83
C ALA A 94 -5.11 11.02 -2.46
N TYR A 95 -4.34 10.93 -1.37
CA TYR A 95 -4.86 10.96 -0.01
C TYR A 95 -5.41 12.33 0.36
N ALA A 96 -4.70 13.41 0.01
CA ALA A 96 -5.19 14.77 0.22
C ALA A 96 -6.56 15.00 -0.47
N ALA A 97 -6.69 14.56 -1.72
CA ALA A 97 -7.95 14.67 -2.47
C ALA A 97 -9.11 13.85 -1.89
N ALA A 98 -8.84 12.84 -1.05
CA ALA A 98 -9.87 12.05 -0.36
C ALA A 98 -10.23 12.61 1.03
N VAL A 99 -9.47 13.60 1.53
CA VAL A 99 -9.71 14.27 2.82
C VAL A 99 -10.49 15.59 2.64
N GLU A 100 -10.50 16.15 1.43
CA GLU A 100 -11.31 17.32 1.04
C GLU A 100 -12.83 17.03 1.09
#